data_AF-A0A536LKN2-F1
#
_entry.id   AF-A0A536LKN2-F1
#
_cell.length_a   1.000
_cell.length_b   1.000
_cell.length_c   1.000
_cell.angle_alpha   90.00
_cell.angle_beta   90.00
_cell.angle_gamma   90.00
#
_symmetry.space_group_name_H-M   'P 1'
#
loop_
_entity.id
_entity.type
_entity.pdbx_description
1 polymer ?
#
loop_
_entity_poly.entity_id
_entity_poly.type
_entity_poly.pdbx_seq_one_letter_code
_entity_poly.pdbx_strand_id
1 'polypeptide(L)'
;MFVYHRAMTRRSALIGLFTLLLVVINAACAGDDKKEEPNPFGLTSEVITSAGNVDAMEFAPDGRLFYAEHWTGDIRVRTATGEVLPEPFAHVNVASTVAMGLTGLALDPDFATNHYVYVLYSQLLAPGPPPGGKPVLARFTDSNNKGTDMIVLINDLPAVNPERVFNANGSLHFGPDGHLYFTLGDYDRAQDTGPQGKHLPQDLSTPIGKMLRVNKADGRAPPDNPFVNDPTADPRIYAYGFRGAFNFTFRPASGRLYGTDNAGVTCEGVIIVEAGGNYGWPDVGPFPFS
;
A
#
# COMPACT_ATOMS: atom_id res chain seq x y z
N MET A 1 -19.18 -27.67 66.17
CA MET A 1 -19.17 -26.19 66.07
C MET A 1 -19.02 -25.81 64.61
N PHE A 2 -20.13 -25.84 63.90
CA PHE A 2 -20.33 -25.20 62.60
C PHE A 2 -21.83 -24.92 62.52
N VAL A 3 -22.17 -23.76 61.96
CA VAL A 3 -23.34 -23.43 61.13
C VAL A 3 -23.64 -21.94 61.33
N TYR A 4 -23.31 -21.18 60.28
CA TYR A 4 -23.92 -19.90 59.93
C TYR A 4 -25.44 -20.06 59.89
N HIS A 5 -26.21 -19.07 60.37
CA HIS A 5 -27.43 -18.60 59.70
C HIS A 5 -27.95 -17.34 60.39
N ARG A 6 -28.10 -16.26 59.63
CA ARG A 6 -29.02 -15.18 59.97
C ARG A 6 -29.90 -14.95 58.75
N ALA A 7 -31.17 -15.31 58.88
CA ALA A 7 -32.22 -14.87 58.00
C ALA A 7 -33.40 -14.46 58.86
N MET A 8 -33.90 -13.24 58.66
CA MET A 8 -35.29 -12.91 58.94
C MET A 8 -35.79 -12.00 57.83
N THR A 9 -36.95 -12.38 57.31
CA THR A 9 -37.65 -11.90 56.12
C THR A 9 -38.86 -11.04 56.54
N ARG A 10 -39.26 -10.05 55.72
CA ARG A 10 -40.56 -10.02 54.99
C ARG A 10 -41.05 -8.62 54.59
N ARG A 11 -41.52 -8.56 53.32
CA ARG A 11 -42.62 -7.78 52.72
C ARG A 11 -42.35 -6.27 52.53
N SER A 12 -42.41 -5.72 51.31
CA SER A 12 -43.64 -5.58 50.52
C SER A 12 -43.39 -5.49 49.00
N ALA A 13 -44.41 -5.82 48.23
CA ALA A 13 -44.45 -5.93 46.77
C ALA A 13 -44.47 -4.58 46.04
N LEU A 14 -43.87 -4.53 44.84
CA LEU A 14 -44.49 -3.86 43.69
C LEU A 14 -43.98 -4.48 42.38
N ILE A 15 -44.97 -4.92 41.60
CA ILE A 15 -44.92 -5.37 40.21
C ILE A 15 -44.79 -4.14 39.32
N GLY A 16 -44.02 -4.23 38.22
CA GLY A 16 -44.31 -3.47 37.01
C GLY A 16 -43.14 -2.77 36.32
N LEU A 17 -42.96 -3.14 35.03
CA LEU A 17 -42.38 -2.36 33.93
C LEU A 17 -40.93 -1.87 34.08
N PHE A 18 -40.01 -2.50 33.35
CA PHE A 18 -39.06 -1.77 32.52
C PHE A 18 -38.64 -2.64 31.32
N THR A 19 -39.61 -2.84 30.43
CA THR A 19 -39.34 -3.12 29.01
C THR A 19 -39.15 -1.77 28.31
N LEU A 20 -38.22 -1.73 27.36
CA LEU A 20 -37.93 -0.64 26.41
C LEU A 20 -37.16 0.59 26.94
N LEU A 21 -35.85 0.62 26.67
CA LEU A 21 -35.27 1.75 25.96
C LEU A 21 -34.18 1.25 24.99
N LEU A 22 -34.63 0.96 23.77
CA LEU A 22 -33.79 0.95 22.57
C LEU A 22 -33.40 2.41 22.30
N VAL A 23 -32.11 2.73 22.29
CA VAL A 23 -31.59 3.81 21.44
C VAL A 23 -30.44 3.22 20.63
N VAL A 24 -30.77 3.08 19.36
CA VAL A 24 -29.98 2.68 18.20
C VAL A 24 -28.63 3.40 18.17
N ILE A 25 -27.54 2.62 18.19
CA ILE A 25 -26.26 3.01 17.57
C ILE A 25 -26.03 2.00 16.45
N ASN A 26 -26.75 2.17 15.35
CA ASN A 26 -26.53 1.53 14.07
C ASN A 26 -26.92 2.56 13.00
N ALA A 27 -26.09 3.60 12.87
CA ALA A 27 -26.16 4.58 11.78
C ALA A 27 -24.83 5.33 11.69
N ALA A 28 -23.76 4.61 11.41
CA ALA A 28 -22.59 5.16 10.74
C ALA A 28 -22.11 4.04 9.81
N CYS A 29 -22.27 4.22 8.50
CA CYS A 29 -22.07 3.24 7.42
C CYS A 29 -23.25 2.30 7.08
N ALA A 30 -24.49 2.66 7.40
CA ALA A 30 -25.59 2.29 6.53
C ALA A 30 -25.76 3.45 5.56
N GLY A 31 -25.32 3.27 4.32
CA GLY A 31 -25.63 4.23 3.26
C GLY A 31 -27.14 4.30 3.14
N ASP A 32 -27.71 5.45 3.51
CA ASP A 32 -29.04 5.83 3.04
C ASP A 32 -29.10 5.58 1.52
N ASP A 33 -30.23 5.11 1.01
CA ASP A 33 -30.59 5.11 -0.41
C ASP A 33 -30.67 6.56 -0.93
N LYS A 34 -29.57 7.30 -0.84
CA LYS A 34 -29.40 8.60 -1.43
C LYS A 34 -29.41 8.35 -2.92
N LYS A 35 -30.41 8.92 -3.59
CA LYS A 35 -30.34 9.20 -5.04
C LYS A 35 -28.92 9.65 -5.32
N GLU A 36 -28.21 8.91 -6.18
CA GLU A 36 -26.88 9.29 -6.64
C GLU A 36 -26.94 10.76 -7.05
N GLU A 37 -26.26 11.62 -6.29
CA GLU A 37 -26.08 12.99 -6.74
C GLU A 37 -25.31 12.91 -8.07
N PRO A 38 -25.77 13.61 -9.12
CA PRO A 38 -25.08 13.58 -10.41
C PRO A 38 -23.63 13.93 -10.18
N ASN A 39 -22.73 13.03 -10.61
CA ASN A 39 -21.30 13.25 -10.47
C ASN A 39 -20.96 14.65 -11.03
N PRO A 40 -20.43 15.58 -10.22
CA PRO A 40 -20.21 16.96 -10.63
C PRO A 40 -19.16 17.09 -11.75
N PHE A 41 -18.41 16.02 -12.01
CA PHE A 41 -17.43 15.92 -13.07
C PHE A 41 -17.96 15.23 -14.34
N GLY A 42 -19.22 14.78 -14.33
CA GLY A 42 -19.83 14.07 -15.46
C GLY A 42 -19.16 12.72 -15.79
N LEU A 43 -18.44 12.11 -14.85
CA LEU A 43 -17.83 10.79 -15.09
C LEU A 43 -18.88 9.70 -15.02
N THR A 44 -18.83 8.80 -15.99
CA THR A 44 -19.56 7.55 -16.01
C THR A 44 -18.65 6.42 -15.55
N SER A 45 -19.17 5.51 -14.73
CA SER A 45 -18.48 4.27 -14.36
C SER A 45 -19.12 3.07 -15.06
N GLU A 46 -18.31 2.17 -15.59
CA GLU A 46 -18.73 0.89 -16.15
C GLU A 46 -17.98 -0.25 -15.45
N VAL A 47 -18.68 -1.34 -15.16
CA VAL A 47 -18.05 -2.56 -14.63
C VAL A 47 -17.48 -3.37 -15.79
N ILE A 48 -16.16 -3.39 -15.92
CA ILE A 48 -15.47 -4.12 -17.01
C ILE A 48 -15.14 -5.58 -16.64
N THR A 49 -15.05 -5.90 -15.35
CA THR A 49 -14.83 -7.25 -14.80
C THR A 49 -15.10 -7.29 -13.29
N SER A 50 -15.24 -8.49 -12.74
CA SER A 50 -15.24 -8.76 -11.29
C SER A 50 -13.93 -9.45 -10.91
N ALA A 51 -13.28 -8.99 -9.85
CA ALA A 51 -12.01 -9.52 -9.36
C ALA A 51 -11.94 -9.48 -7.83
N GLY A 52 -11.15 -10.36 -7.23
CA GLY A 52 -11.00 -10.43 -5.77
C GLY A 52 -9.90 -9.50 -5.26
N ASN A 53 -10.28 -8.42 -4.57
CA ASN A 53 -9.35 -7.50 -3.86
C ASN A 53 -8.15 -7.06 -4.73
N VAL A 54 -8.44 -6.26 -5.75
CA VAL A 54 -7.42 -5.69 -6.64
C VAL A 54 -6.74 -4.50 -5.96
N ASP A 55 -5.40 -4.50 -5.94
CA ASP A 55 -4.61 -3.41 -5.34
C ASP A 55 -3.94 -2.51 -6.39
N ALA A 56 -3.50 -3.11 -7.49
CA ALA A 56 -2.88 -2.40 -8.61
C ALA A 56 -3.34 -2.97 -9.94
N MET A 57 -3.42 -2.12 -10.97
CA MET A 57 -3.80 -2.52 -12.32
C MET A 57 -3.16 -1.60 -13.36
N GLU A 58 -2.87 -2.13 -14.53
CA GLU A 58 -2.27 -1.39 -15.65
C GLU A 58 -2.77 -1.90 -16.99
N PHE A 59 -3.07 -0.98 -17.90
CA PHE A 59 -3.44 -1.32 -19.28
C PHE A 59 -2.19 -1.45 -20.14
N ALA A 60 -2.06 -2.60 -20.80
CA ALA A 60 -1.05 -2.78 -21.84
C ALA A 60 -1.46 -2.05 -23.13
N PRO A 61 -0.49 -1.62 -23.96
CA PRO A 61 -0.75 -1.01 -25.27
C PRO A 61 -1.56 -1.89 -26.23
N ASP A 62 -1.58 -3.21 -26.01
CA ASP A 62 -2.37 -4.18 -26.80
C ASP A 62 -3.82 -4.33 -26.31
N GLY A 63 -4.23 -3.55 -25.30
CA GLY A 63 -5.59 -3.54 -24.75
C GLY A 63 -5.85 -4.56 -23.64
N ARG A 64 -4.86 -5.40 -23.28
CA ARG A 64 -4.98 -6.25 -22.09
C ARG A 64 -4.92 -5.40 -20.82
N LEU A 65 -5.64 -5.81 -19.79
CA LEU A 65 -5.54 -5.27 -18.43
C LEU A 65 -4.84 -6.29 -17.55
N PHE A 66 -3.71 -5.91 -16.99
CA PHE A 66 -3.01 -6.66 -15.96
C PHE A 66 -3.46 -6.13 -14.60
N TYR A 67 -3.73 -7.01 -13.65
CA TYR A 67 -4.10 -6.60 -12.30
C TYR A 67 -3.53 -7.53 -11.23
N ALA A 68 -3.22 -6.94 -10.10
CA ALA A 68 -2.64 -7.56 -8.92
C ALA A 68 -3.73 -7.87 -7.90
N GLU A 69 -3.88 -9.14 -7.54
CA GLU A 69 -4.75 -9.56 -6.44
C GLU A 69 -3.96 -9.57 -5.13
N HIS A 70 -4.37 -8.71 -4.20
CA HIS A 70 -3.64 -8.39 -2.99
C HIS A 70 -3.33 -9.63 -2.12
N TRP A 71 -4.38 -10.41 -1.81
CA TRP A 71 -4.30 -11.49 -0.82
C TRP A 71 -3.69 -12.78 -1.37
N THR A 72 -3.95 -13.09 -2.63
CA THR A 72 -3.54 -14.33 -3.28
C THR A 72 -2.11 -14.24 -3.80
N GLY A 73 -1.65 -13.04 -4.17
CA GLY A 73 -0.38 -12.86 -4.87
C GLY A 73 -0.46 -13.21 -6.36
N ASP A 74 -1.67 -13.37 -6.90
CA ASP A 74 -1.89 -13.64 -8.31
C ASP A 74 -1.82 -12.34 -9.12
N ILE A 75 -1.07 -12.42 -10.22
CA ILE A 75 -1.13 -11.44 -11.30
C ILE A 75 -2.10 -12.03 -12.33
N ARG A 76 -3.15 -11.30 -12.66
CA ARG A 76 -4.23 -11.74 -13.52
C ARG A 76 -4.27 -10.88 -14.78
N VAL A 77 -4.84 -11.45 -15.84
CA VAL A 77 -4.98 -10.76 -17.13
C VAL A 77 -6.42 -10.84 -17.59
N ARG A 78 -6.98 -9.68 -17.93
CA ARG A 78 -8.18 -9.56 -18.75
C ARG A 78 -7.75 -9.23 -20.18
N THR A 79 -8.21 -10.02 -21.13
CA THR A 79 -7.90 -9.84 -22.56
C THR A 79 -8.52 -8.56 -23.10
N ALA A 80 -8.04 -8.11 -24.27
CA ALA A 80 -8.62 -6.98 -24.98
C ALA A 80 -10.09 -7.20 -25.37
N THR A 81 -10.53 -8.46 -25.52
CA THR A 81 -11.93 -8.83 -25.79
C THR A 81 -12.79 -8.91 -24.51
N GLY A 82 -12.17 -8.75 -23.35
CA GLY A 82 -12.84 -8.64 -22.06
C GLY A 82 -12.97 -9.92 -21.24
N GLU A 83 -12.32 -11.00 -21.67
CA GLU A 83 -12.28 -12.26 -20.94
C GLU A 83 -11.16 -12.24 -19.89
N VAL A 84 -11.45 -12.68 -18.66
CA VAL A 84 -10.41 -12.96 -17.66
C VAL A 84 -9.83 -14.34 -17.93
N LEU A 85 -8.51 -14.44 -18.08
CA LEU A 85 -7.87 -15.73 -18.31
C LEU A 85 -8.06 -16.66 -17.10
N PRO A 86 -8.28 -17.98 -17.31
CA PRO A 86 -8.51 -18.92 -16.22
C PRO A 86 -7.28 -19.04 -15.32
N GLU A 87 -6.10 -19.18 -15.91
CA GLU A 87 -4.83 -19.26 -15.19
C GLU A 87 -4.27 -17.86 -14.91
N PRO A 88 -3.65 -17.62 -13.74
CA PRO A 88 -2.94 -16.38 -13.49
C PRO A 88 -1.75 -16.25 -14.46
N PHE A 89 -1.42 -15.00 -14.80
CA PHE A 89 -0.21 -14.67 -15.55
C PHE A 89 1.03 -15.16 -14.81
N ALA A 90 1.12 -14.86 -13.52
CA ALA A 90 2.13 -15.37 -12.61
C ALA A 90 1.59 -15.32 -11.17
N HIS A 91 2.27 -16.05 -10.28
CA HIS A 91 1.95 -16.10 -8.86
C HIS A 91 3.21 -15.81 -8.04
N VAL A 92 3.08 -14.95 -7.02
CA VAL A 92 4.13 -14.71 -6.03
C VAL A 92 3.64 -15.08 -4.64
N ASN A 93 4.48 -15.77 -3.87
CA ASN A 93 4.11 -16.17 -2.51
C ASN A 93 4.19 -14.98 -1.55
N VAL A 94 3.03 -14.52 -1.10
CA VAL A 94 2.88 -13.29 -0.31
C VAL A 94 2.61 -13.56 1.17
N ALA A 95 3.21 -12.73 2.03
CA ALA A 95 2.69 -12.50 3.37
C ALA A 95 1.57 -11.46 3.25
N SER A 96 0.35 -11.85 3.58
CA SER A 96 -0.82 -11.00 3.36
C SER A 96 -1.41 -10.47 4.66
N THR A 97 -1.50 -9.15 4.79
CA THR A 97 -2.21 -8.37 5.82
C THR A 97 -2.81 -7.16 5.12
N VAL A 98 -3.53 -6.27 5.81
CA VAL A 98 -4.11 -5.08 5.15
C VAL A 98 -3.09 -4.18 4.40
N ALA A 99 -1.80 -4.21 4.75
CA ALA A 99 -0.76 -3.41 4.09
C ALA A 99 0.38 -4.25 3.49
N MET A 100 0.31 -5.58 3.60
CA MET A 100 1.27 -6.51 3.01
C MET A 100 0.53 -7.43 2.05
N GLY A 101 1.10 -7.67 0.86
CA GLY A 101 0.47 -8.45 -0.19
C GLY A 101 1.14 -8.16 -1.51
N LEU A 102 0.46 -8.45 -2.62
CA LEU A 102 0.85 -7.94 -3.94
C LEU A 102 0.23 -6.55 -4.14
N THR A 103 1.06 -5.52 -4.03
CA THR A 103 0.63 -4.12 -3.79
C THR A 103 0.98 -3.18 -4.95
N GLY A 104 1.97 -3.54 -5.76
CA GLY A 104 2.35 -2.77 -6.95
C GLY A 104 2.41 -3.62 -8.20
N LEU A 105 1.97 -3.04 -9.31
CA LEU A 105 2.07 -3.59 -10.66
C LEU A 105 2.33 -2.44 -11.63
N ALA A 106 3.35 -2.58 -12.47
CA ALA A 106 3.66 -1.61 -13.51
C ALA A 106 4.14 -2.33 -14.79
N LEU A 107 3.73 -1.85 -15.95
CA LEU A 107 4.26 -2.30 -17.23
C LEU A 107 5.41 -1.39 -17.66
N ASP A 108 6.44 -1.97 -18.27
CA ASP A 108 7.51 -1.16 -18.84
C ASP A 108 6.96 -0.19 -19.91
N PRO A 109 7.42 1.07 -19.98
CA PRO A 109 7.02 1.98 -21.07
C PRO A 109 7.29 1.39 -22.47
N ASP A 110 8.28 0.48 -22.59
CA ASP A 110 8.61 -0.24 -23.82
C ASP A 110 7.95 -1.64 -23.89
N PHE A 111 6.88 -1.90 -23.11
CA PHE A 111 6.22 -3.21 -23.00
C PHE A 111 5.87 -3.86 -24.33
N ALA A 112 5.46 -3.06 -25.34
CA ALA A 112 5.17 -3.55 -26.68
C ALA A 112 6.35 -4.24 -27.38
N THR A 113 7.57 -4.05 -26.87
CA THR A 113 8.81 -4.63 -27.41
C THR A 113 9.49 -5.59 -26.45
N ASN A 114 9.55 -5.27 -25.16
CA ASN A 114 10.30 -6.05 -24.17
C ASN A 114 9.42 -6.97 -23.31
N HIS A 115 8.10 -6.73 -23.32
CA HIS A 115 7.12 -7.51 -22.57
C HIS A 115 7.36 -7.56 -21.06
N TYR A 116 8.01 -6.54 -20.48
CA TYR A 116 8.35 -6.55 -19.05
C TYR A 116 7.21 -6.07 -18.14
N VAL A 117 6.93 -6.88 -17.11
CA VAL A 117 5.93 -6.62 -16.08
C VAL A 117 6.63 -6.57 -14.72
N TYR A 118 6.49 -5.47 -13.99
CA TYR A 118 7.13 -5.26 -12.70
C TYR A 118 6.10 -5.38 -11.57
N VAL A 119 6.52 -5.96 -10.45
CA VAL A 119 5.67 -6.13 -9.27
C VAL A 119 6.39 -5.76 -7.98
N LEU A 120 5.64 -5.13 -7.07
CA LEU A 120 6.04 -4.91 -5.69
C LEU A 120 5.15 -5.75 -4.78
N TYR A 121 5.76 -6.64 -4.00
CA TYR A 121 5.01 -7.54 -3.14
C TYR A 121 5.72 -7.80 -1.82
N SER A 122 4.96 -8.15 -0.79
CA SER A 122 5.52 -8.62 0.49
C SER A 122 5.78 -10.12 0.42
N GLN A 123 7.03 -10.53 0.21
CA GLN A 123 7.42 -11.94 0.20
C GLN A 123 7.13 -12.59 1.55
N LEU A 124 6.51 -13.77 1.54
CA LEU A 124 6.32 -14.59 2.74
C LEU A 124 7.66 -15.10 3.28
N LEU A 125 7.99 -14.74 4.52
CA LEU A 125 9.17 -15.22 5.24
C LEU A 125 8.82 -16.30 6.27
N ALA A 126 7.71 -16.12 6.97
CA ALA A 126 7.21 -17.05 7.97
C ALA A 126 5.67 -17.05 8.01
N PRO A 127 5.02 -18.22 8.01
CA PRO A 127 3.58 -18.29 8.19
C PRO A 127 3.19 -17.91 9.63
N GLY A 128 1.99 -17.38 9.82
CA GLY A 128 1.44 -17.08 11.14
C GLY A 128 0.27 -16.10 11.10
N PRO A 129 -0.46 -15.93 12.20
CA PRO A 129 -1.35 -14.80 12.41
C PRO A 129 -0.68 -13.73 13.30
N PRO A 130 -0.17 -12.61 12.74
CA PRO A 130 -0.01 -12.33 11.31
C PRO A 130 1.30 -12.92 10.73
N PRO A 131 1.40 -13.06 9.39
CA PRO A 131 2.58 -13.63 8.75
C PRO A 131 3.75 -12.65 8.78
N GLY A 132 4.97 -13.18 8.82
CA GLY A 132 6.19 -12.39 8.63
C GLY A 132 6.46 -12.19 7.14
N GLY A 133 6.71 -10.95 6.73
CA GLY A 133 6.98 -10.60 5.34
C GLY A 133 7.98 -9.48 5.14
N LYS A 134 8.51 -9.35 3.92
CA LYS A 134 9.35 -8.22 3.51
C LYS A 134 9.04 -7.77 2.08
N PRO A 135 9.17 -6.48 1.75
CA PRO A 135 8.94 -6.02 0.38
C PRO A 135 10.02 -6.54 -0.58
N VAL A 136 9.59 -6.90 -1.78
CA VAL A 136 10.43 -7.36 -2.89
C VAL A 136 9.95 -6.69 -4.17
N LEU A 137 10.89 -6.11 -4.92
CA LEU A 137 10.65 -5.64 -6.29
C LEU A 137 11.18 -6.70 -7.26
N ALA A 138 10.30 -7.18 -8.13
CA ALA A 138 10.65 -8.18 -9.14
C ALA A 138 10.07 -7.82 -10.50
N ARG A 139 10.59 -8.48 -11.53
CA ARG A 139 10.15 -8.34 -12.92
C ARG A 139 9.91 -9.71 -13.54
N PHE A 140 8.84 -9.84 -14.30
CA PHE A 140 8.55 -10.95 -15.19
C PHE A 140 8.67 -10.51 -16.65
N THR A 141 8.82 -11.48 -17.54
CA THR A 141 8.63 -11.28 -18.99
C THR A 141 7.30 -11.92 -19.40
N ASP A 142 6.43 -11.21 -20.08
CA ASP A 142 5.23 -11.78 -20.68
C ASP A 142 5.60 -12.62 -21.90
N SER A 143 5.22 -13.89 -21.87
CA SER A 143 5.35 -14.83 -22.96
C SER A 143 4.00 -15.53 -23.16
N ASN A 144 3.19 -15.02 -24.09
CA ASN A 144 1.86 -15.54 -24.42
C ASN A 144 0.89 -15.58 -23.23
N ASN A 145 0.74 -14.45 -22.53
CA ASN A 145 -0.09 -14.28 -21.34
C ASN A 145 0.39 -15.07 -20.11
N LYS A 146 1.65 -15.48 -20.08
CA LYS A 146 2.29 -16.10 -18.93
C LYS A 146 3.55 -15.33 -18.57
N GLY A 147 3.69 -15.01 -17.28
CA GLY A 147 4.88 -14.41 -16.73
C GLY A 147 5.96 -15.47 -16.57
N THR A 148 7.05 -15.30 -17.30
CA THR A 148 8.26 -16.14 -17.23
C THR A 148 9.43 -15.34 -16.70
N ASP A 149 10.54 -16.02 -16.44
CA ASP A 149 11.85 -15.41 -16.17
C ASP A 149 11.81 -14.35 -15.05
N MET A 150 11.22 -14.72 -13.91
CA MET A 150 11.17 -13.83 -12.75
C MET A 150 12.59 -13.43 -12.33
N ILE A 151 12.87 -12.13 -12.37
CA ILE A 151 14.11 -11.54 -11.87
C ILE A 151 13.77 -10.69 -10.65
N VAL A 152 14.38 -11.00 -9.52
CA VAL A 152 14.30 -10.18 -8.31
C VAL A 152 15.31 -9.03 -8.45
N LEU A 153 14.81 -7.80 -8.43
CA LEU A 153 15.61 -6.59 -8.56
C LEU A 153 16.04 -6.04 -7.21
N ILE A 154 15.15 -6.13 -6.20
CA ILE A 154 15.40 -5.65 -4.85
C ILE A 154 14.88 -6.67 -3.84
N ASN A 155 15.73 -7.07 -2.91
CA ASN A 155 15.43 -8.08 -1.88
C ASN A 155 16.06 -7.78 -0.51
N ASP A 156 16.68 -6.62 -0.37
CA ASP A 156 17.40 -6.14 0.81
C ASP A 156 16.56 -5.14 1.63
N LEU A 157 15.27 -4.97 1.30
CA LEU A 157 14.37 -4.10 2.06
C LEU A 157 14.04 -4.72 3.44
N PRO A 158 13.89 -3.89 4.49
CA PRO A 158 13.61 -4.36 5.84
C PRO A 158 12.29 -5.15 5.90
N ALA A 159 12.32 -6.26 6.65
CA ALA A 159 11.10 -6.99 6.98
C ALA A 159 10.14 -6.14 7.80
N VAL A 160 8.85 -6.33 7.54
CA VAL A 160 7.78 -5.71 8.32
C VAL A 160 7.69 -6.45 9.66
N ASN A 161 7.53 -5.70 10.75
CA ASN A 161 7.29 -6.32 12.05
C ASN A 161 5.88 -6.94 12.02
N PRO A 162 5.72 -8.25 12.21
CA PRO A 162 4.41 -8.87 12.24
C PRO A 162 3.51 -8.30 13.36
N GLU A 163 4.04 -7.70 14.41
CA GLU A 163 3.19 -7.03 15.42
C GLU A 163 2.67 -5.65 14.98
N ARG A 164 3.16 -5.12 13.84
CA ARG A 164 2.87 -3.78 13.30
C ARG A 164 2.68 -3.87 11.78
N VAL A 165 1.49 -4.30 11.37
CA VAL A 165 1.19 -4.72 10.00
C VAL A 165 0.59 -3.64 9.10
N PHE A 166 0.59 -2.38 9.55
CA PHE A 166 0.08 -1.24 8.79
C PHE A 166 1.23 -0.48 8.10
N ASN A 167 0.90 0.31 7.08
CA ASN A 167 1.83 1.19 6.38
C ASN A 167 3.10 0.48 5.86
N ALA A 168 2.98 -0.74 5.32
CA ALA A 168 4.12 -1.47 4.80
C ALA A 168 4.50 -1.02 3.38
N ASN A 169 3.81 -1.50 2.35
CA ASN A 169 4.10 -1.12 0.96
C ASN A 169 3.10 -0.07 0.47
N GLY A 170 3.48 0.69 -0.56
CA GLY A 170 2.54 1.44 -1.39
C GLY A 170 2.63 1.02 -2.86
N SER A 171 2.33 1.96 -3.75
CA SER A 171 2.26 1.73 -5.19
C SER A 171 3.62 1.65 -5.88
N LEU A 172 3.63 1.12 -7.10
CA LEU A 172 4.78 1.04 -8.02
C LEU A 172 4.41 1.72 -9.34
N HIS A 173 5.22 2.66 -9.81
CA HIS A 173 5.00 3.34 -11.10
C HIS A 173 6.31 3.64 -11.82
N PHE A 174 6.24 3.77 -13.14
CA PHE A 174 7.31 4.37 -13.92
C PHE A 174 7.25 5.90 -13.87
N GLY A 175 8.42 6.52 -13.67
CA GLY A 175 8.58 7.95 -13.90
C GLY A 175 8.74 8.28 -15.38
N PRO A 176 8.57 9.56 -15.76
CA PRO A 176 8.82 10.03 -17.13
C PRO A 176 10.29 9.93 -17.55
N ASP A 177 11.18 9.65 -16.60
CA ASP A 177 12.60 9.40 -16.78
C ASP A 177 12.95 7.91 -17.04
N GLY A 178 11.95 7.03 -17.05
CA GLY A 178 12.13 5.59 -17.30
C GLY A 178 12.64 4.80 -16.08
N HIS A 179 12.69 5.42 -14.90
CA HIS A 179 13.01 4.74 -13.65
C HIS A 179 11.75 4.25 -12.94
N LEU A 180 11.91 3.26 -12.06
CA LEU A 180 10.84 2.77 -11.20
C LEU A 180 10.83 3.59 -9.92
N TYR A 181 9.63 3.99 -9.50
CA TYR A 181 9.37 4.64 -8.24
C TYR A 181 8.46 3.74 -7.41
N PHE A 182 8.68 3.68 -6.11
CA PHE A 182 7.78 3.01 -5.20
C PHE A 182 7.92 3.55 -3.78
N THR A 183 6.91 3.34 -2.96
CA THR A 183 6.86 3.83 -1.59
C THR A 183 6.94 2.68 -0.59
N LEU A 184 7.65 2.92 0.51
CA LEU A 184 7.58 2.12 1.72
C LEU A 184 7.10 3.05 2.82
N GLY A 185 6.03 2.65 3.50
CA GLY A 185 5.55 3.40 4.66
C GLY A 185 6.45 3.20 5.87
N ASP A 186 6.01 3.73 7.00
CA ASP A 186 6.74 3.74 8.25
C ASP A 186 6.63 2.44 9.06
N TYR A 187 5.86 1.47 8.55
CA TYR A 187 5.55 0.18 9.20
C TYR A 187 4.88 0.33 10.57
N ASP A 188 4.20 1.46 10.82
CA ASP A 188 3.69 1.88 12.13
C ASP A 188 4.79 1.96 13.20
N ARG A 189 6.00 2.34 12.75
CA ARG A 189 7.22 2.48 13.56
C ARG A 189 7.79 3.89 13.50
N ALA A 190 6.95 4.90 13.27
CA ALA A 190 7.39 6.29 13.18
C ALA A 190 8.28 6.75 14.35
N GLN A 191 7.96 6.29 15.57
CA GLN A 191 8.66 6.67 16.80
C GLN A 191 9.93 5.85 17.05
N ASP A 192 10.16 4.78 16.28
CA ASP A 192 11.40 4.02 16.37
C ASP A 192 12.55 4.86 15.79
N THR A 193 13.72 4.69 16.37
CA THR A 193 14.94 5.37 15.93
C THR A 193 15.78 4.46 15.04
N GLY A 194 16.21 4.97 13.89
CA GLY A 194 17.12 4.28 12.99
C GLY A 194 18.60 4.42 13.37
N PRO A 195 19.51 3.84 12.56
CA PRO A 195 20.95 3.84 12.82
C PRO A 195 21.59 5.23 12.97
N GLN A 196 21.04 6.27 12.36
CA GLN A 196 21.54 7.65 12.46
C GLN A 196 21.00 8.38 13.70
N GLY A 197 20.23 7.74 14.57
CA GLY A 197 19.67 8.38 15.76
C GLY A 197 18.46 9.27 15.47
N LYS A 198 17.82 9.12 14.29
CA LYS A 198 16.60 9.85 13.90
C LYS A 198 15.40 8.91 13.83
N HIS A 199 14.19 9.43 13.90
CA HIS A 199 12.99 8.65 13.60
C HIS A 199 13.08 8.00 12.22
N LEU A 200 12.61 6.76 12.06
CA LEU A 200 12.80 5.99 10.82
C LEU A 200 12.44 6.76 9.53
N PRO A 201 11.32 7.51 9.45
CA PRO A 201 10.99 8.30 8.25
C PRO A 201 11.97 9.46 7.97
N GLN A 202 12.66 9.98 8.99
CA GLN A 202 13.65 11.05 8.92
C GLN A 202 15.10 10.55 8.83
N ASP A 203 15.33 9.28 9.14
CA ASP A 203 16.63 8.62 9.02
C ASP A 203 16.89 8.23 7.56
N LEU A 204 17.95 8.78 6.95
CA LEU A 204 18.27 8.54 5.55
C LEU A 204 19.02 7.22 5.34
N SER A 205 19.52 6.56 6.39
CA SER A 205 20.18 5.24 6.28
C SER A 205 19.20 4.07 6.10
N THR A 206 17.90 4.34 6.13
CA THR A 206 16.83 3.34 6.02
C THR A 206 15.80 3.73 4.95
N PRO A 207 15.24 2.75 4.23
CA PRO A 207 14.20 3.00 3.23
C PRO A 207 12.79 3.15 3.84
N ILE A 208 12.64 3.05 5.17
CA ILE A 208 11.34 3.12 5.85
C ILE A 208 10.80 4.56 5.85
N GLY A 209 9.52 4.76 5.50
CA GLY A 209 8.88 6.07 5.38
C GLY A 209 9.44 6.91 4.23
N LYS A 210 9.76 6.26 3.10
CA LYS A 210 10.43 6.85 1.94
C LYS A 210 9.69 6.56 0.64
N MET A 211 9.93 7.41 -0.34
CA MET A 211 9.82 7.05 -1.74
C MET A 211 11.20 6.71 -2.28
N LEU A 212 11.32 5.56 -2.94
CA LEU A 212 12.53 5.11 -3.59
C LEU A 212 12.42 5.27 -5.11
N ARG A 213 13.55 5.56 -5.76
CA ARG A 213 13.71 5.63 -7.21
C ARG A 213 14.89 4.75 -7.63
N VAL A 214 14.62 3.80 -8.54
CA VAL A 214 15.56 2.73 -8.91
C VAL A 214 15.60 2.47 -10.41
N ASN A 215 16.74 1.96 -10.89
CA ASN A 215 16.92 1.49 -12.26
C ASN A 215 16.07 0.25 -12.53
N LYS A 216 15.33 0.27 -13.65
CA LYS A 216 14.46 -0.83 -14.07
C LYS A 216 15.18 -2.13 -14.46
N ALA A 217 16.50 -2.06 -14.66
CA ALA A 217 17.33 -3.20 -15.09
C ALA A 217 17.89 -4.01 -13.91
N ASP A 218 18.26 -3.35 -12.81
CA ASP A 218 19.03 -3.96 -11.72
C ASP A 218 18.63 -3.52 -10.31
N GLY A 219 17.60 -2.65 -10.17
CA GLY A 219 17.13 -2.17 -8.88
C GLY A 219 18.08 -1.20 -8.15
N ARG A 220 19.18 -0.79 -8.78
CA ARG A 220 20.14 0.14 -8.17
C ARG A 220 19.65 1.59 -8.24
N ALA A 221 20.19 2.44 -7.37
CA ALA A 221 19.96 3.88 -7.45
C ALA A 221 20.47 4.46 -8.79
N PRO A 222 19.69 5.30 -9.49
CA PRO A 222 20.19 6.13 -10.56
C PRO A 222 21.28 7.11 -10.08
N PRO A 223 22.24 7.47 -10.95
CA PRO A 223 23.38 8.33 -10.57
C PRO A 223 23.00 9.78 -10.24
N ASP A 224 21.78 10.19 -10.57
CA ASP A 224 21.20 11.50 -10.29
C ASP A 224 20.22 11.47 -9.10
N ASN A 225 20.15 10.37 -8.34
CA ASN A 225 19.36 10.34 -7.11
C ASN A 225 19.89 11.36 -6.07
N PRO A 226 19.00 12.00 -5.29
CA PRO A 226 19.37 13.11 -4.39
C PRO A 226 20.44 12.75 -3.35
N PHE A 227 20.45 11.50 -2.88
CA PHE A 227 21.31 11.04 -1.79
C PHE A 227 22.40 10.06 -2.24
N VAL A 228 22.59 9.87 -3.55
CA VAL A 228 23.51 8.85 -4.10
C VAL A 228 24.97 9.03 -3.68
N ASN A 229 25.39 10.27 -3.41
CA ASN A 229 26.75 10.62 -3.01
C ASN A 229 26.91 10.75 -1.47
N ASP A 230 25.84 10.56 -0.69
CA ASP A 230 25.92 10.53 0.77
C ASP A 230 26.22 9.10 1.23
N PRO A 231 27.43 8.82 1.76
CA PRO A 231 27.81 7.45 2.15
C PRO A 231 27.04 6.92 3.37
N THR A 232 26.25 7.77 4.03
CA THR A 232 25.44 7.42 5.20
C THR A 232 23.97 7.19 4.86
N ALA A 233 23.54 7.51 3.64
CA ALA A 233 22.15 7.37 3.18
C ALA A 233 21.96 6.11 2.32
N ASP A 234 20.72 5.58 2.28
CA ASP A 234 20.32 4.67 1.22
C ASP A 234 20.25 5.45 -0.09
N PRO A 235 21.10 5.13 -1.09
CA PRO A 235 21.22 5.92 -2.31
C PRO A 235 19.94 5.86 -3.16
N ARG A 236 19.02 4.92 -2.90
CA ARG A 236 17.76 4.76 -3.63
C ARG A 236 16.71 5.78 -3.22
N ILE A 237 16.90 6.49 -2.10
CA ILE A 237 15.91 7.46 -1.61
C ILE A 237 15.75 8.59 -2.62
N TYR A 238 14.51 8.82 -3.04
CA TYR A 238 14.11 9.98 -3.84
C TYR A 238 13.52 11.08 -2.96
N ALA A 239 12.69 10.70 -1.99
CA ALA A 239 12.00 11.61 -1.06
C ALA A 239 11.74 10.90 0.26
N TYR A 240 11.60 11.66 1.36
CA TYR A 240 11.54 11.08 2.71
C TYR A 240 10.59 11.83 3.65
N GLY A 241 10.32 11.22 4.82
CA GLY A 241 9.42 11.79 5.82
C GLY A 241 7.95 11.53 5.52
N PHE A 242 7.62 10.33 5.03
CA PHE A 242 6.23 9.89 4.81
C PHE A 242 5.77 8.92 5.91
N ARG A 243 4.46 8.90 6.21
CA ARG A 243 3.85 7.89 7.10
C ARG A 243 3.46 6.62 6.33
N GLY A 244 2.59 6.78 5.35
CA GLY A 244 1.98 5.69 4.59
C GLY A 244 1.57 6.25 3.24
N ALA A 245 2.55 6.53 2.39
CA ALA A 245 2.31 7.03 1.04
C ALA A 245 1.75 5.90 0.17
N PHE A 246 0.44 5.69 0.20
CA PHE A 246 -0.22 4.54 -0.43
C PHE A 246 -0.12 4.58 -1.96
N ASN A 247 -0.38 5.73 -2.58
CA ASN A 247 -0.34 5.85 -4.03
C ASN A 247 0.25 7.19 -4.48
N PHE A 248 0.76 7.21 -5.70
CA PHE A 248 1.25 8.42 -6.35
C PHE A 248 1.11 8.29 -7.87
N THR A 249 1.22 9.40 -8.58
CA THR A 249 1.21 9.40 -10.04
C THR A 249 1.98 10.58 -10.60
N PHE A 250 2.47 10.43 -11.82
CA PHE A 250 3.09 11.51 -12.58
C PHE A 250 2.05 12.17 -13.46
N ARG A 251 1.88 13.49 -13.31
CA ARG A 251 0.98 14.27 -14.16
C ARG A 251 1.47 14.25 -15.61
N PRO A 252 0.66 13.79 -16.57
CA PRO A 252 1.02 13.80 -17.99
C PRO A 252 1.49 15.18 -18.47
N ALA A 253 2.39 15.19 -19.45
CA ALA A 253 3.07 16.35 -20.02
C ALA A 253 4.05 17.09 -19.09
N SER A 254 3.66 17.39 -17.85
CA SER A 254 4.53 18.12 -16.92
C SER A 254 5.55 17.25 -16.19
N GLY A 255 5.31 15.94 -16.09
CA GLY A 255 6.14 15.02 -15.32
C GLY A 255 6.15 15.30 -13.81
N ARG A 256 5.26 16.18 -13.32
CA ARG A 256 5.18 16.51 -11.90
C ARG A 256 4.60 15.34 -11.13
N LEU A 257 5.27 14.95 -10.06
CA LEU A 257 4.87 13.85 -9.21
C LEU A 257 3.88 14.32 -8.13
N TYR A 258 2.75 13.64 -8.03
CA TYR A 258 1.73 13.84 -7.01
C TYR A 258 1.60 12.57 -6.18
N GLY A 259 1.76 12.67 -4.87
CA GLY A 259 1.56 11.56 -3.94
C GLY A 259 0.39 11.79 -3.01
N THR A 260 -0.15 10.72 -2.46
CA THR A 260 -0.98 10.78 -1.25
C THR A 260 -0.17 10.33 -0.05
N ASP A 261 -0.43 10.91 1.12
CA ASP A 261 0.09 10.39 2.38
C ASP A 261 -1.00 10.43 3.45
N ASN A 262 -1.15 9.32 4.17
CA ASN A 262 -2.05 9.23 5.30
C ASN A 262 -1.27 9.57 6.56
N ALA A 263 -1.34 10.82 7.01
CA ALA A 263 -0.61 11.34 8.19
C ALA A 263 -1.28 11.01 9.54
N GLY A 264 -2.19 10.03 9.59
CA GLY A 264 -2.88 9.60 10.82
C GLY A 264 -4.27 10.23 10.98
N VAL A 265 -4.60 10.67 12.20
CA VAL A 265 -5.99 10.94 12.63
C VAL A 265 -6.63 12.26 12.16
N THR A 266 -5.87 13.17 11.56
CA THR A 266 -6.37 14.55 11.36
C THR A 266 -6.44 15.02 9.91
N CYS A 267 -5.57 14.57 9.00
CA CYS A 267 -5.60 14.92 7.58
C CYS A 267 -4.93 13.85 6.68
N GLU A 268 -5.54 13.55 5.54
CA GLU A 268 -4.87 12.93 4.38
C GLU A 268 -4.47 14.04 3.39
N GLY A 269 -3.26 13.95 2.83
CA GLY A 269 -2.72 15.00 1.97
C GLY A 269 -2.53 14.54 0.53
N VAL A 270 -2.81 15.43 -0.42
CA VAL A 270 -2.24 15.35 -1.78
C VAL A 270 -1.03 16.26 -1.83
N ILE A 271 0.11 15.70 -2.19
CA ILE A 271 1.41 16.35 -2.05
C ILE A 271 2.10 16.38 -3.41
N ILE A 272 2.70 17.52 -3.77
CA ILE A 272 3.65 17.58 -4.88
C ILE A 272 4.99 17.07 -4.36
N VAL A 273 5.45 15.94 -4.91
CA VAL A 273 6.69 15.31 -4.44
C VAL A 273 7.88 15.74 -5.29
N GLU A 274 8.85 16.36 -4.67
CA GLU A 274 10.11 16.80 -5.26
C GLU A 274 11.29 15.93 -4.83
N ALA A 275 12.29 15.84 -5.70
CA ALA A 275 13.54 15.12 -5.43
C ALA A 275 14.26 15.72 -4.21
N GLY A 276 14.59 14.88 -3.23
CA GLY A 276 15.22 15.26 -1.97
C GLY A 276 14.26 15.86 -0.94
N GLY A 277 12.97 15.99 -1.26
CA GLY A 277 11.97 16.60 -0.40
C GLY A 277 11.77 15.83 0.92
N ASN A 278 11.60 16.60 2.00
CA ASN A 278 11.21 16.11 3.33
C ASN A 278 9.76 16.48 3.61
N TYR A 279 8.91 15.48 3.85
CA TYR A 279 7.48 15.65 4.14
C TYR A 279 7.18 15.56 5.64
N GLY A 280 8.20 15.73 6.47
CA GLY A 280 8.05 16.11 7.87
C GLY A 280 7.65 15.00 8.83
N TRP A 281 7.02 13.90 8.39
CA TRP A 281 6.59 12.83 9.31
C TRP A 281 7.79 12.18 10.02
N PRO A 282 7.70 11.83 11.32
CA PRO A 282 6.67 12.25 12.28
C PRO A 282 7.02 13.55 13.03
N ASP A 283 8.14 14.18 12.72
CA ASP A 283 8.73 15.29 13.49
C ASP A 283 7.93 16.58 13.35
N VAL A 284 7.34 16.79 12.18
CA VAL A 284 6.43 17.90 11.92
C VAL A 284 5.01 17.38 12.11
N GLY A 285 4.22 18.11 12.90
CA GLY A 285 2.86 17.73 13.28
C GLY A 285 1.89 17.58 12.10
N PRO A 286 0.59 17.43 12.36
CA PRO A 286 -0.39 17.15 11.31
C PRO A 286 -0.42 18.27 10.24
N PHE A 287 -0.63 17.86 8.99
CA PHE A 287 -0.71 18.77 7.85
C PHE A 287 -1.83 19.82 8.02
N PRO A 288 -1.67 21.06 7.50
CA PRO A 288 -0.47 21.62 6.87
C PRO A 288 0.64 21.84 7.90
N PHE A 289 1.87 21.46 7.51
CA PHE A 289 3.07 21.62 8.32
C PHE A 289 3.18 23.05 8.85
N SER A 290 2.91 23.24 10.14
CA SER A 290 3.01 24.52 10.86
C SER A 290 4.32 24.62 11.62
#